data_AF-A0A6H2HBX7-F1
#
_entry.id   AF-A0A6H2HBX7-F1
#
_cell.length_a   1.000
_cell.length_b   1.000
_cell.length_c   1.000
_cell.angle_alpha   90.00
_cell.angle_beta   90.00
_cell.angle_gamma   90.00
#
_symmetry.space_group_name_H-M   'P 1'
#
loop_
_entity.id
_entity.type
_entity.pdbx_description
1 polymer ?
#
loop_
_entity_poly.entity_id
_entity_poly.type
_entity_poly.pdbx_seq_one_letter_code
_entity_poly.pdbx_strand_id
1 'polypeptide(L)'
;MSLSFSVMADENNLTRSQDQKTGQDQSLAKISTAAAFAQSQCFKEMYRDTNAYAQCLRNLRDATGKTAYERLGTAYFGFVGALSYMRVGHLNSEQIASEFLIDFRVRQKKIGLSDAALCSTVPGDCTVRIAQTKAIEAAPVKAKAMQMRCVGGICKLTPQE
;
A
#
# COMPACT_ATOMS: atom_id res chain seq x y z
N MET A 1 -1.20 37.64 -54.28
CA MET A 1 -2.41 36.99 -53.74
C MET A 1 -1.95 36.09 -52.60
N SER A 2 -2.10 36.55 -51.37
CA SER A 2 -1.73 35.81 -50.15
C SER A 2 -2.89 34.91 -49.73
N LEU A 3 -2.63 33.63 -49.48
CA LEU A 3 -3.58 32.75 -48.81
C LEU A 3 -3.06 32.48 -47.40
N SER A 4 -3.76 33.06 -46.43
CA SER A 4 -3.62 32.82 -45.00
C SER A 4 -4.21 31.45 -44.67
N PHE A 5 -3.39 30.52 -44.16
CA PHE A 5 -3.87 29.31 -43.50
C PHE A 5 -3.95 29.58 -41.99
N SER A 6 -5.18 29.65 -41.49
CA SER A 6 -5.48 29.80 -40.06
C SER A 6 -5.02 28.58 -39.27
N VAL A 7 -4.33 28.86 -38.16
CA VAL A 7 -3.96 27.93 -37.11
C VAL A 7 -5.23 27.49 -36.36
N MET A 8 -5.61 26.21 -36.48
CA MET A 8 -6.66 25.55 -35.68
C MET A 8 -6.08 24.32 -34.99
N ALA A 9 -5.23 24.52 -33.99
CA ALA A 9 -4.69 23.41 -33.19
C ALA A 9 -4.31 23.89 -31.77
N ASP A 10 -5.28 24.22 -30.92
CA ASP A 10 -4.98 24.42 -29.49
C ASP A 10 -6.13 24.12 -28.50
N GLU A 11 -7.39 24.03 -28.93
CA GLU A 11 -8.50 23.84 -27.97
C GLU A 11 -8.70 22.39 -27.47
N ASN A 12 -8.10 21.39 -28.12
CA ASN A 12 -8.35 19.98 -27.80
C ASN A 12 -7.48 19.41 -26.66
N ASN A 13 -6.47 20.17 -26.20
CA ASN A 13 -5.52 19.71 -25.19
C ASN A 13 -5.95 20.07 -23.75
N LEU A 14 -6.75 21.14 -23.61
CA LEU A 14 -7.17 21.68 -22.32
C LEU A 14 -8.29 20.85 -21.67
N THR A 15 -9.26 20.38 -22.47
CA THR A 15 -10.37 19.51 -22.03
C THR A 15 -9.89 18.12 -21.63
N ARG A 16 -8.98 17.51 -22.41
CA ARG A 16 -8.40 16.19 -22.10
C ARG A 16 -7.61 16.18 -20.78
N SER A 17 -6.93 17.27 -20.48
CA SER A 17 -6.17 17.45 -19.23
C SER A 17 -7.08 17.62 -18.01
N GLN A 18 -8.26 18.21 -18.18
CA GLN A 18 -9.24 18.39 -17.11
C GLN A 18 -9.96 17.09 -16.76
N ASP A 19 -10.38 16.31 -17.75
CA ASP A 19 -11.05 15.02 -17.54
C ASP A 19 -10.15 13.99 -16.84
N GLN A 20 -8.86 13.94 -17.23
CA GLN A 20 -7.87 13.07 -16.60
C GLN A 20 -7.61 13.45 -15.13
N LYS A 21 -7.59 14.75 -14.83
CA LYS A 21 -7.39 15.25 -13.46
C LYS A 21 -8.56 14.85 -12.55
N THR A 22 -9.80 15.02 -13.00
CA THR A 22 -10.99 14.63 -12.23
C THR A 22 -11.07 13.12 -11.99
N GLY A 23 -10.71 12.27 -12.95
CA GLY A 23 -10.70 10.82 -12.78
C GLY A 23 -9.65 10.33 -11.78
N GLN A 24 -8.48 10.96 -11.79
CA GLN A 24 -7.42 10.65 -10.83
C GLN A 24 -7.80 11.12 -9.41
N ASP A 25 -8.39 12.31 -9.26
CA ASP A 25 -8.83 12.84 -7.97
C ASP A 25 -9.90 11.93 -7.32
N GLN A 26 -10.86 11.44 -8.10
CA GLN A 26 -11.84 10.46 -7.62
C GLN A 26 -11.20 9.13 -7.19
N SER A 27 -10.16 8.70 -7.91
CA SER A 27 -9.42 7.48 -7.59
C SER A 27 -8.65 7.62 -6.27
N LEU A 28 -7.98 8.75 -6.07
CA LEU A 28 -7.29 9.09 -4.82
C LEU A 28 -8.26 9.20 -3.64
N ALA A 29 -9.45 9.77 -3.86
CA ALA A 29 -10.48 9.85 -2.83
C ALA A 29 -10.95 8.45 -2.37
N LYS A 30 -11.09 7.49 -3.30
CA LYS A 30 -11.44 6.09 -2.97
C LYS A 30 -10.33 5.40 -2.16
N ILE A 31 -9.07 5.61 -2.54
CA ILE A 31 -7.91 5.08 -1.80
C ILE A 31 -7.88 5.65 -0.38
N SER A 32 -8.00 6.98 -0.25
CA SER A 32 -7.97 7.66 1.04
C SER A 32 -9.14 7.23 1.95
N THR A 33 -10.35 7.14 1.39
CA THR A 33 -11.54 6.66 2.13
C THR A 33 -11.34 5.22 2.61
N ALA A 34 -10.82 4.34 1.77
CA ALA A 34 -10.56 2.95 2.17
C ALA A 34 -9.47 2.84 3.23
N ALA A 35 -8.41 3.66 3.15
CA ALA A 35 -7.36 3.71 4.15
C ALA A 35 -7.90 4.21 5.51
N ALA A 36 -8.70 5.29 5.50
CA ALA A 36 -9.34 5.81 6.70
C ALA A 36 -10.32 4.80 7.31
N PHE A 37 -11.08 4.09 6.47
CA PHE A 37 -11.94 3.00 6.92
C PHE A 37 -11.12 1.87 7.56
N ALA A 38 -10.06 1.41 6.92
CA ALA A 38 -9.15 0.39 7.45
C ALA A 38 -8.54 0.81 8.79
N GLN A 39 -8.15 2.08 8.94
CA GLN A 39 -7.70 2.65 10.20
C GLN A 39 -8.79 2.54 11.27
N SER A 40 -10.01 3.00 10.99
CA SER A 40 -11.11 3.00 11.96
C SER A 40 -11.46 1.59 12.47
N GLN A 41 -11.33 0.56 11.61
CA GLN A 41 -11.74 -0.79 11.92
C GLN A 41 -10.64 -1.62 12.57
N CYS A 42 -9.41 -1.53 12.04
CA CYS A 42 -8.35 -2.47 12.38
C CYS A 42 -7.30 -1.89 13.33
N PHE A 43 -7.13 -0.57 13.40
CA PHE A 43 -6.00 0.02 14.14
C PHE A 43 -5.98 -0.33 15.63
N LYS A 44 -7.16 -0.54 16.24
CA LYS A 44 -7.29 -0.99 17.64
C LYS A 44 -6.64 -2.33 17.93
N GLU A 45 -6.65 -3.26 16.96
CA GLU A 45 -6.09 -4.60 17.14
C GLU A 45 -4.58 -4.56 17.25
N MET A 46 -3.94 -3.53 16.70
CA MET A 46 -2.48 -3.42 16.66
C MET A 46 -1.84 -3.29 18.05
N TYR A 47 -2.56 -2.75 19.03
CA TYR A 47 -2.10 -2.70 20.42
C TYR A 47 -2.19 -4.05 21.15
N ARG A 48 -3.07 -4.95 20.67
CA ARG A 48 -3.36 -6.22 21.32
C ARG A 48 -2.56 -7.35 20.68
N ASP A 49 -2.59 -7.43 19.36
CA ASP A 49 -1.97 -8.47 18.57
C ASP A 49 -1.74 -7.98 17.13
N THR A 50 -0.46 -7.83 16.75
CA THR A 50 -0.06 -7.41 15.41
C THR A 50 -0.58 -8.37 14.33
N ASN A 51 -0.76 -9.66 14.64
CA ASN A 51 -1.33 -10.63 13.70
C ASN A 51 -2.84 -10.45 13.53
N ALA A 52 -3.57 -10.13 14.60
CA ALA A 52 -4.99 -9.80 14.52
C ALA A 52 -5.22 -8.54 13.69
N TYR A 53 -4.35 -7.54 13.85
CA TYR A 53 -4.31 -6.36 12.99
C TYR A 53 -4.12 -6.73 11.51
N ALA A 54 -3.10 -7.53 11.19
CA ALA A 54 -2.84 -7.95 9.81
C ALA A 54 -4.02 -8.73 9.23
N GLN A 55 -4.61 -9.65 10.01
CA GLN A 55 -5.76 -10.44 9.57
C GLN A 55 -7.00 -9.57 9.32
N CYS A 56 -7.27 -8.58 10.17
CA CYS A 56 -8.35 -7.62 9.98
C CYS A 56 -8.20 -6.90 8.63
N LEU A 57 -6.99 -6.44 8.30
CA LEU A 57 -6.71 -5.76 7.04
C LEU A 57 -6.84 -6.67 5.83
N ARG A 58 -6.37 -7.93 5.91
CA ARG A 58 -6.56 -8.91 4.83
C ARG A 58 -8.05 -9.12 4.56
N ASN A 59 -8.84 -9.31 5.61
CA ASN A 59 -10.29 -9.48 5.49
C ASN A 59 -10.95 -8.25 4.82
N LEU A 60 -10.57 -7.04 5.22
CA LEU A 60 -11.11 -5.81 4.62
C LEU A 60 -10.69 -5.62 3.17
N ARG A 61 -9.45 -5.98 2.83
CA ARG A 61 -8.91 -5.91 1.47
C ARG A 61 -9.60 -6.93 0.56
N ASP A 62 -9.77 -8.15 1.04
CA ASP A 62 -10.25 -9.27 0.24
C ASP A 62 -11.78 -9.40 0.24
N ALA A 63 -12.48 -8.55 1.00
CA ALA A 63 -13.93 -8.43 0.99
C ALA A 63 -14.48 -8.29 -0.44
N THR A 64 -15.58 -9.00 -0.69
CA THR A 64 -16.30 -8.99 -1.96
C THR A 64 -16.82 -7.58 -2.27
N GLY A 65 -16.81 -7.19 -3.55
CA GLY A 65 -17.29 -5.89 -3.99
C GLY A 65 -16.29 -4.74 -3.88
N LYS A 66 -15.09 -4.95 -3.31
CA LYS A 66 -14.04 -3.94 -3.24
C LYS A 66 -13.40 -3.65 -4.60
N THR A 67 -13.33 -2.37 -4.95
CA THR A 67 -12.65 -1.86 -6.15
C THR A 67 -11.13 -1.97 -6.03
N ALA A 68 -10.41 -1.92 -7.15
CA ALA A 68 -8.94 -1.95 -7.15
C ALA A 68 -8.31 -0.83 -6.29
N TYR A 69 -8.92 0.36 -6.32
CA TYR A 69 -8.52 1.53 -5.53
C TYR A 69 -8.72 1.32 -4.02
N GLU A 70 -9.88 0.78 -3.62
CA GLU A 70 -10.11 0.50 -2.20
C GLU A 70 -9.16 -0.57 -1.66
N ARG A 71 -8.91 -1.62 -2.45
CA ARG A 71 -7.94 -2.66 -2.08
C ARG A 71 -6.53 -2.10 -1.93
N LEU A 72 -6.14 -1.18 -2.81
CA LEU A 72 -4.87 -0.45 -2.70
C LEU A 72 -4.82 0.40 -1.43
N GLY A 73 -5.89 1.13 -1.11
CA GLY A 73 -5.98 1.94 0.12
C GLY A 73 -5.81 1.11 1.39
N THR A 74 -6.51 -0.01 1.50
CA THR A 74 -6.36 -0.93 2.64
C THR A 74 -4.95 -1.52 2.72
N ALA A 75 -4.39 -1.97 1.60
CA ALA A 75 -3.05 -2.55 1.57
C ALA A 75 -1.96 -1.54 1.94
N TYR A 76 -2.06 -0.32 1.38
CA TYR A 76 -1.13 0.76 1.67
C TYR A 76 -1.21 1.20 3.13
N PHE A 77 -2.41 1.32 3.68
CA PHE A 77 -2.59 1.58 5.11
C PHE A 77 -1.96 0.48 5.97
N GLY A 78 -2.13 -0.80 5.59
CA GLY A 78 -1.51 -1.92 6.29
C GLY A 78 0.00 -1.78 6.43
N PHE A 79 0.67 -1.41 5.34
CA PHE A 79 2.10 -1.12 5.33
C PHE A 79 2.46 0.08 6.22
N VAL A 80 1.75 1.21 6.08
CA VAL A 80 2.03 2.44 6.86
C VAL A 80 1.82 2.22 8.36
N GLY A 81 0.78 1.48 8.74
CA GLY A 81 0.54 1.08 10.11
C GLY A 81 1.68 0.20 10.61
N ALA A 82 2.05 -0.85 9.88
CA ALA A 82 3.15 -1.74 10.29
C ALA A 82 4.48 -0.99 10.45
N LEU A 83 4.81 -0.05 9.54
CA LEU A 83 5.98 0.83 9.65
C LEU A 83 6.01 1.63 10.94
N SER A 84 4.85 2.16 11.36
CA SER A 84 4.74 2.95 12.58
C SER A 84 5.06 2.10 13.81
N TYR A 85 4.72 0.80 13.78
CA TYR A 85 4.93 -0.12 14.89
C TYR A 85 6.28 -0.84 14.88
N MET A 86 6.95 -0.92 13.72
CA MET A 86 8.36 -1.32 13.67
C MET A 86 9.23 -0.42 14.54
N ARG A 87 8.94 0.90 14.60
CA ARG A 87 9.72 1.84 15.43
C ARG A 87 9.61 1.59 16.92
N VAL A 88 8.50 1.01 17.38
CA VAL A 88 8.28 0.70 18.80
C VAL A 88 8.59 -0.77 19.14
N GLY A 89 9.15 -1.53 18.20
CA GLY A 89 9.66 -2.88 18.46
C GLY A 89 8.59 -3.96 18.61
N HIS A 90 7.37 -3.76 18.09
CA HIS A 90 6.32 -4.78 18.17
C HIS A 90 6.67 -6.03 17.35
N LEU A 91 6.46 -7.20 17.96
CA LEU A 91 6.65 -8.50 17.32
C LEU A 91 5.89 -8.59 15.99
N ASN A 92 6.53 -9.19 14.98
CA ASN A 92 6.03 -9.42 13.62
C ASN A 92 5.76 -8.17 12.75
N SER A 93 5.98 -6.94 13.26
CA SER A 93 5.70 -5.71 12.50
C SER A 93 6.50 -5.63 11.19
N GLU A 94 7.77 -6.07 11.20
CA GLU A 94 8.62 -6.12 10.00
C GLU A 94 8.10 -7.12 8.95
N GLN A 95 7.65 -8.29 9.40
CA GLN A 95 7.07 -9.31 8.52
C GLN A 95 5.78 -8.79 7.88
N ILE A 96 4.92 -8.15 8.67
CA ILE A 96 3.65 -7.58 8.20
C ILE A 96 3.92 -6.41 7.25
N ALA A 97 4.86 -5.52 7.56
CA ALA A 97 5.29 -4.46 6.66
C ALA A 97 5.76 -5.04 5.32
N SER A 98 6.58 -6.09 5.34
CA SER A 98 7.07 -6.75 4.13
C SER A 98 5.94 -7.36 3.29
N GLU A 99 4.98 -8.03 3.93
CA GLU A 99 3.79 -8.59 3.26
C GLU A 99 2.98 -7.51 2.55
N PHE A 100 2.60 -6.46 3.29
CA PHE A 100 1.78 -5.39 2.74
C PHE A 100 2.54 -4.54 1.71
N LEU A 101 3.86 -4.42 1.83
CA LEU A 101 4.72 -3.79 0.83
C LEU A 101 4.57 -4.47 -0.54
N ILE A 102 4.73 -5.79 -0.58
CA ILE A 102 4.59 -6.57 -1.82
C ILE A 102 3.18 -6.37 -2.40
N ASP A 103 2.16 -6.49 -1.56
CA ASP A 103 0.76 -6.41 -1.99
C ASP A 103 0.39 -5.01 -2.54
N PHE A 104 0.72 -3.93 -1.82
CA PHE A 104 0.38 -2.59 -2.30
C PHE A 104 1.19 -2.21 -3.54
N ARG A 105 2.46 -2.63 -3.67
CA ARG A 105 3.28 -2.32 -4.85
C ARG A 105 2.76 -2.96 -6.12
N VAL A 106 2.34 -4.22 -6.05
CA VAL A 106 1.71 -4.91 -7.19
C VAL A 106 0.44 -4.16 -7.64
N ARG A 107 -0.38 -3.70 -6.69
CA ARG A 107 -1.62 -2.96 -6.98
C ARG A 107 -1.34 -1.56 -7.52
N GLN A 108 -0.41 -0.84 -6.89
CA GLN A 108 0.02 0.50 -7.31
C GLN A 108 0.55 0.47 -8.75
N LYS A 109 1.40 -0.51 -9.09
CA LYS A 109 1.94 -0.67 -10.44
C LYS A 109 0.85 -0.93 -11.48
N LYS A 110 -0.15 -1.75 -11.14
CA LYS A 110 -1.30 -2.03 -12.03
C LYS A 110 -2.15 -0.80 -12.29
N ILE A 111 -2.28 0.08 -11.29
CA ILE A 111 -3.09 1.31 -11.38
C ILE A 111 -2.29 2.47 -12.00
N GLY A 112 -0.96 2.45 -11.93
CA GLY A 112 -0.11 3.51 -12.48
C GLY A 112 0.01 4.74 -11.58
N LEU A 113 -0.14 4.58 -10.26
CA LEU A 113 -0.03 5.68 -9.30
C LEU A 113 1.42 5.92 -8.87
N SER A 114 1.84 7.18 -8.80
CA SER A 114 3.14 7.56 -8.26
C SER A 114 3.17 7.45 -6.72
N ASP A 115 4.37 7.29 -6.15
CA ASP A 115 4.57 7.21 -4.70
C ASP A 115 4.09 8.46 -3.97
N ALA A 116 4.30 9.64 -4.58
CA ALA A 116 3.84 10.91 -4.04
C ALA A 116 2.31 10.99 -3.99
N ALA A 117 1.63 10.58 -5.07
CA ALA A 117 0.17 10.57 -5.14
C ALA A 117 -0.44 9.53 -4.20
N LEU A 118 0.17 8.35 -4.07
CA LEU A 118 -0.28 7.35 -3.12
C LEU A 118 -0.07 7.83 -1.68
N CYS A 119 1.07 8.47 -1.39
CA CYS A 119 1.38 8.92 -0.05
C CYS A 119 0.40 9.96 0.50
N SER A 120 -0.06 10.89 -0.33
CA SER A 120 -1.02 11.92 0.08
C SER A 120 -2.38 11.37 0.51
N THR A 121 -2.68 10.09 0.20
CA THR A 121 -3.95 9.45 0.59
C THR A 121 -4.04 9.09 2.07
N VAL A 122 -2.90 9.03 2.78
CA VAL A 122 -2.83 8.72 4.22
C VAL A 122 -2.07 9.84 4.93
N PRO A 123 -2.63 10.48 5.98
CA PRO A 123 -1.99 11.59 6.68
C PRO A 123 -0.59 11.25 7.19
N GLY A 124 0.34 12.22 7.13
CA GLY A 124 1.71 12.10 7.65
C GLY A 124 2.77 12.66 6.70
N ASP A 125 4.04 12.55 7.09
CA ASP A 125 5.17 13.06 6.30
C ASP A 125 5.49 12.12 5.12
N CYS A 126 5.27 12.60 3.91
CA CYS A 126 5.52 11.83 2.70
C CYS A 126 7.00 11.65 2.35
N THR A 127 7.85 12.61 2.68
CA THR A 127 9.29 12.51 2.44
C THR A 127 9.86 11.37 3.26
N VAL A 128 9.54 11.34 4.55
CA VAL A 128 9.98 10.28 5.47
C VAL A 128 9.41 8.93 5.04
N ARG A 129 8.10 8.88 4.74
CA ARG A 129 7.44 7.62 4.38
C ARG A 129 8.00 7.01 3.10
N ILE A 130 8.20 7.81 2.06
CA ILE A 130 8.79 7.34 0.79
C ILE A 130 10.23 6.84 1.03
N ALA A 131 11.01 7.55 1.84
CA ALA A 131 12.36 7.10 2.20
C ALA A 131 12.34 5.76 2.95
N GLN A 132 11.43 5.59 3.92
CA GLN A 132 11.27 4.32 4.64
C GLN A 132 10.84 3.18 3.73
N THR A 133 9.89 3.43 2.81
CA THR A 133 9.49 2.44 1.80
C THR A 133 10.69 1.96 1.00
N LYS A 134 11.49 2.89 0.46
CA LYS A 134 12.69 2.55 -0.31
C LYS A 134 13.72 1.79 0.50
N ALA A 135 13.87 2.13 1.78
CA ALA A 135 14.79 1.43 2.68
C ALA A 135 14.37 -0.03 2.90
N ILE A 136 13.07 -0.30 3.08
CA ILE A 136 12.57 -1.68 3.21
C ILE A 136 12.64 -2.43 1.88
N GLU A 137 12.38 -1.77 0.75
CA GLU A 137 12.53 -2.37 -0.59
C GLU A 137 13.97 -2.78 -0.89
N ALA A 138 14.94 -1.99 -0.41
CA ALA A 138 16.35 -2.28 -0.56
C ALA A 138 16.86 -3.32 0.46
N ALA A 139 16.10 -3.58 1.53
CA ALA A 139 16.47 -4.58 2.52
C ALA A 139 16.26 -5.99 1.94
N PRO A 140 17.22 -6.91 2.09
CA PRO A 140 16.97 -8.30 1.75
C PRO A 140 15.82 -8.80 2.63
N VAL A 141 14.76 -9.31 2.01
CA VAL A 141 13.69 -9.99 2.75
C VAL A 141 14.37 -11.08 3.54
N LYS A 142 14.44 -10.92 4.87
CA LYS A 142 14.91 -11.99 5.75
C LYS A 142 13.87 -13.08 5.65
N ALA A 143 14.02 -13.97 4.66
CA ALA A 143 13.31 -15.23 4.64
C ALA A 143 13.58 -15.83 6.01
N LYS A 144 12.52 -16.06 6.81
CA LYS A 144 12.64 -16.81 8.06
C LYS A 144 13.38 -18.08 7.68
N ALA A 145 14.64 -18.18 8.12
CA ALA A 145 15.43 -19.35 7.87
C ALA A 145 14.64 -20.51 8.49
N MET A 146 14.15 -21.39 7.63
CA MET A 146 13.39 -22.54 8.08
C MET A 146 14.43 -23.50 8.66
N GLN A 147 14.33 -23.78 9.95
CA GLN A 147 15.11 -24.86 10.54
C GLN A 147 14.29 -26.14 10.57
N MET A 148 14.93 -27.24 10.19
CA MET A 148 14.37 -28.56 10.38
C MET A 148 14.52 -28.91 11.87
N ARG A 149 13.40 -28.98 12.59
CA ARG A 149 13.37 -29.39 14.00
C ARG A 149 12.81 -30.80 14.08
N CYS A 150 13.61 -31.73 14.61
CA CYS A 150 13.22 -33.12 14.78
C CYS A 150 12.97 -33.40 16.27
N VAL A 151 11.78 -33.89 16.60
CA VAL A 151 11.43 -34.32 17.97
C VAL A 151 10.84 -35.72 17.88
N GLY A 152 11.45 -36.69 18.58
CA GLY A 152 10.97 -38.07 18.62
C GLY A 152 10.91 -38.77 17.25
N GLY A 153 11.83 -38.44 16.33
CA GLY A 153 11.87 -39.04 14.98
C GLY A 153 10.95 -38.36 13.95
N ILE A 154 10.15 -37.37 14.34
CA ILE A 154 9.35 -36.56 13.41
C ILE A 154 10.07 -35.24 13.17
N CYS A 155 10.47 -34.99 11.92
CA CYS A 155 11.08 -33.74 11.49
C CYS A 155 10.03 -32.82 10.85
N LYS A 156 9.96 -31.57 11.31
CA LYS A 156 9.11 -30.53 10.73
C LYS A 156 9.98 -29.32 10.39
N LEU A 157 9.70 -28.69 9.23
CA LEU A 157 10.20 -27.35 8.98
C LEU A 157 9.47 -26.40 9.93
N THR A 158 10.24 -25.72 10.78
CA THR A 158 9.74 -24.68 11.66
C THR A 158 10.52 -23.38 11.39
N PRO A 159 9.88 -22.20 11.51
CA PRO A 159 10.62 -20.95 11.53
C PRO A 159 11.73 -20.98 12.59
N GLN A 160 12.93 -20.47 12.30
CA GLN A 160 13.92 -20.18 13.33
C GLN A 160 13.36 -19.15 14.32
N GLU A 161 13.51 -19.44 15.62
CA GLU A 161 13.17 -18.57 16.75
C GLU A 161 14.15 -17.40 16.85
#